data_AF-A0A937J2D4-F1
#
_entry.id   AF-A0A937J2D4-F1
#
_cell.length_a   1.000
_cell.length_b   1.000
_cell.length_c   1.000
_cell.angle_alpha   90.00
_cell.angle_beta   90.00
_cell.angle_gamma   90.00
#
_symmetry.space_group_name_H-M   'P 1'
#
loop_
_entity.id
_entity.type
_entity.pdbx_description
1 polymer ?
#
loop_
_entity_poly.entity_id
_entity_poly.type
_entity_poly.pdbx_seq_one_letter_code
_entity_poly.pdbx_strand_id
1 'polypeptide(L)' 'MLIGVPKEIKAQEFRVGMTPAGVRELVAAGHRVLVETG' A
#
# COMPACT_ATOMS: atom_id res chain seq x y z
N MET A 1 6.57 -1.90 12.21
CA MET A 1 6.48 -0.47 11.79
C MET A 1 5.10 -0.19 11.21
N LEU A 2 4.68 1.08 11.14
CA LEU A 2 3.45 1.49 10.46
C LEU A 2 3.79 1.97 9.05
N ILE A 3 3.16 1.41 8.02
CA ILE A 3 3.43 1.69 6.60
C ILE A 3 2.13 2.11 5.93
N GLY A 4 2.14 3.24 5.23
CA GLY A 4 0.98 3.77 4.50
C GLY A 4 1.13 3.62 3.00
N VAL A 5 0.05 3.24 2.31
CA VAL A 5 -0.06 3.17 0.85
C VAL A 5 -1.20 4.10 0.42
N PRO A 6 -0.92 5.37 0.11
CA PRO A 6 -1.93 6.34 -0.33
C PRO A 6 -2.37 6.08 -1.77
N LYS A 7 -3.51 6.65 -2.16
CA LYS A 7 -3.96 6.69 -3.55
C LYS A 7 -3.11 7.69 -4.34
N GLU A 8 -2.70 7.30 -5.55
CA GLU A 8 -2.08 8.24 -6.48
C GLU A 8 -3.10 9.30 -6.93
N ILE A 9 -2.74 10.58 -6.78
CA ILE A 9 -3.60 11.71 -7.14
C ILE A 9 -3.27 12.32 -8.50
N LYS A 10 -2.17 11.87 -9.14
CA LYS A 10 -1.75 12.39 -10.44
C LYS A 10 -2.73 11.92 -11.52
N ALA A 11 -3.13 12.84 -12.40
CA ALA A 11 -4.02 12.52 -13.50
C ALA A 11 -3.43 11.41 -14.39
N GLN A 12 -4.27 10.44 -14.75
CA GLN A 12 -3.91 9.26 -15.55
C GLN A 12 -2.83 8.37 -14.92
N GLU A 13 -2.64 8.45 -13.59
CA GLU A 13 -1.83 7.51 -12.83
C GLU A 13 -2.72 6.42 -12.21
N PHE A 14 -2.46 5.18 -12.59
CA PHE A 14 -3.23 4.02 -12.13
C PHE A 14 -2.38 3.01 -11.36
N ARG A 15 -1.09 3.30 -11.17
CA ARG A 15 -0.23 2.47 -10.34
C ARG A 15 -0.60 2.66 -8.87
N VAL A 16 -0.14 1.71 -8.07
CA VAL A 16 -0.23 1.74 -6.61
C VAL A 16 1.16 1.45 -6.06
N GLY A 17 1.53 2.10 -4.96
CA GLY A 17 2.86 1.94 -4.36
C GLY A 17 3.17 0.52 -3.87
N MET A 18 2.15 -0.33 -3.71
CA MET A 18 2.32 -1.70 -3.25
C MET A 18 1.20 -2.61 -3.73
N THR A 19 1.56 -3.82 -4.16
CA THR A 19 0.58 -4.85 -4.52
C THR A 19 0.09 -5.61 -3.28
N PRO A 20 -1.07 -6.30 -3.34
CA PRO A 20 -1.54 -7.14 -2.24
C PRO A 20 -0.54 -8.21 -1.79
N ALA A 21 0.32 -8.71 -2.68
CA ALA A 21 1.37 -9.65 -2.32
C ALA A 21 2.42 -9.00 -1.39
N GLY A 22 2.90 -7.81 -1.72
CA GLY A 22 3.84 -7.07 -0.86
C GLY A 22 3.23 -6.69 0.49
N VAL A 23 1.93 -6.34 0.53
CA VAL A 23 1.21 -6.10 1.78
C VAL A 23 1.23 -7.36 2.67
N ARG A 24 0.97 -8.53 2.10
CA ARG A 24 0.97 -9.81 2.84
C ARG A 24 2.33 -10.12 3.45
N GLU A 25 3.41 -9.91 2.69
CA GLU A 25 4.78 -10.14 3.19
C GLU A 25 5.12 -9.20 4.35
N LEU A 26 4.80 -7.91 4.23
CA LEU A 26 5.03 -6.95 5.31
C LEU A 26 4.19 -7.25 6.56
N VAL A 27 2.93 -7.65 6.38
CA VAL A 27 2.09 -8.07 7.50
C VAL A 27 2.66 -9.33 8.16
N ALA A 28 3.12 -10.31 7.38
CA ALA A 28 3.75 -11.53 7.90
C ALA A 28 5.05 -11.24 8.66
N ALA A 29 5.81 -10.22 8.25
CA ALA A 29 6.97 -9.72 8.97
C ALA A 29 6.63 -8.86 10.21
N GLY A 30 5.36 -8.73 10.58
CA GLY A 30 4.90 -8.02 11.78
C GLY A 30 4.70 -6.52 11.60
N HIS A 31 4.70 -6.02 10.37
CA HIS A 31 4.38 -4.62 10.08
C HIS A 31 2.87 -4.40 9.99
N ARG A 32 2.42 -3.19 10.36
CA ARG A 32 1.05 -2.75 10.16
C ARG A 32 1.00 -1.94 8.88
N VAL A 33 0.14 -2.34 7.93
CA VAL A 33 -0.03 -1.65 6.65
C VAL A 33 -1.42 -1.01 6.60
N LEU A 34 -1.47 0.27 6.25
CA LEU A 34 -2.69 1.02 5.98
C LEU A 34 -2.74 1.35 4.49
N VAL A 35 -3.85 1.06 3.84
CA VAL A 35 -4.08 1.37 2.43
C VAL A 35 -5.25 2.34 2.35
N GLU A 36 -5.07 3.44 1.63
CA GLU A 36 -6.16 4.38 1.38
C GLU A 36 -7.18 3.76 0.43
N THR A 37 -8.46 3.84 0.79
CA THR A 37 -9.55 3.47 -0.12
C THR A 37 -9.68 4.54 -1.18
N GLY A 38 -9.47 4.16 -2.45
CA GLY A 38 -9.56 5.07 -3.58
C GLY A 38 -10.96 5.21 -4.16
#